data_AF-A0A929V7X4-F1
#
_entry.id   AF-A0A929V7X4-F1
#
_cell.length_a   1.000
_cell.length_b   1.000
_cell.length_c   1.000
_cell.angle_alpha   90.00
_cell.angle_beta   90.00
_cell.angle_gamma   90.00
#
_symmetry.space_group_name_H-M   'P 1'
#
loop_
_entity.id
_entity.type
_entity.pdbx_description
1 polymer ?
#
loop_
_entity_poly.entity_id
_entity_poly.type
_entity_poly.pdbx_seq_one_letter_code
_entity_poly.pdbx_strand_id
1 'polypeptide(L)'
;MLQGLMVLPAMVIAYLAFAKPPIVTRFLHLIFAGVITTVSTLWWSVLVWLTPSGNRPWVGSTNDNSIWSLIFGYNGFGRLLGNRGGGGGGTHPSSGIAMASPGGMGGGAPSGGHGPGGTGFGGQTGIFRIFNNDFGPNIAWLLVLALASGGLLLWILRKTPRTNRGRAAVIFWILWLIIHIVIFSMTSGVIHPYYVVVMAPAVAALVGIGVPFLWGAYVRRKSYAWILPMLVGVTAAIAIIILSYAGTMTWLMWTVGVLGAIGMIGLLVNLYTPKRWLQNLAIVTSVAACMVAPVIYTLSTVNVTHTGSIPTAGPSSTAMQGSNNEKSQADSALVEYLLKNQNGATWLVAVDSANESAAIQLTSGQPVMAIGGFNGSDTPLTLEQFKQLVADGKLKYYAASSHGHGGGPNGGNSEITNWIKKNGKVVNYGGSDVTLYELSA
;
A
#
# COMPACT_ATOMS: atom_id res chain seq x y z
N MET A 1 -11.49 4.62 -1.40
CA MET A 1 -12.83 4.57 -2.07
C MET A 1 -12.73 4.48 -3.58
N LEU A 2 -12.03 5.38 -4.29
CA LEU A 2 -11.96 5.33 -5.77
C LEU A 2 -11.10 4.19 -6.34
N GLN A 3 -10.09 3.72 -5.60
CA GLN A 3 -9.25 2.60 -6.02
C GLN A 3 -10.05 1.32 -6.31
N GLY A 4 -11.09 1.03 -5.53
CA GLY A 4 -11.95 -0.14 -5.76
C GLY A 4 -12.73 -0.07 -7.08
N LEU A 5 -12.87 1.12 -7.66
CA LEU A 5 -13.55 1.35 -8.93
C LEU A 5 -12.60 1.33 -10.14
N MET A 6 -11.28 1.18 -9.93
CA MET A 6 -10.28 1.16 -11.00
C MET A 6 -10.45 -0.03 -11.96
N VAL A 7 -11.20 -1.05 -11.57
CA VAL A 7 -11.56 -2.17 -12.44
C VAL A 7 -12.68 -1.82 -13.44
N LEU A 8 -13.53 -0.84 -13.13
CA LEU A 8 -14.73 -0.55 -13.93
C LEU A 8 -14.41 -0.22 -15.40
N PRO A 9 -13.35 0.55 -15.74
CA PRO A 9 -13.03 0.79 -17.15
C PRO A 9 -12.75 -0.51 -17.92
N ALA A 10 -12.09 -1.51 -17.30
CA ALA A 10 -11.90 -2.82 -17.94
C ALA A 10 -13.23 -3.53 -18.20
N MET A 11 -14.16 -3.50 -17.23
CA MET A 11 -15.51 -4.08 -17.37
C MET A 11 -16.30 -3.38 -18.47
N VAL A 12 -16.29 -2.05 -18.50
CA VAL A 12 -16.99 -1.22 -19.50
C VAL A 12 -16.45 -1.50 -20.90
N ILE A 13 -15.13 -1.46 -21.08
CA ILE A 13 -14.48 -1.72 -22.38
C ILE A 13 -14.81 -3.14 -22.85
N ALA A 14 -14.67 -4.15 -21.97
CA ALA A 14 -14.99 -5.54 -22.32
C ALA A 14 -16.46 -5.70 -22.72
N TYR A 15 -17.37 -5.06 -21.98
CA TYR A 15 -18.80 -5.15 -22.26
C TYR A 15 -19.17 -4.49 -23.60
N LEU A 16 -18.74 -3.24 -23.82
CA LEU A 16 -18.95 -2.53 -25.08
C LEU A 16 -18.34 -3.29 -26.26
N ALA A 17 -17.13 -3.82 -26.09
CA ALA A 17 -16.38 -4.45 -27.16
C ALA A 17 -16.82 -5.88 -27.48
N PHE A 18 -17.48 -6.63 -26.58
CA PHE A 18 -17.76 -8.06 -26.78
C PHE A 18 -19.21 -8.50 -26.58
N ALA A 19 -20.06 -7.70 -25.94
CA ALA A 19 -21.46 -8.08 -25.75
C ALA A 19 -22.19 -8.27 -27.09
N LYS A 20 -23.16 -9.18 -27.11
CA LYS A 20 -23.97 -9.50 -28.31
C LYS A 20 -25.02 -8.44 -28.67
N PRO A 21 -25.74 -7.80 -27.71
CA PRO A 21 -26.81 -6.86 -28.03
C PRO A 21 -26.37 -5.69 -28.92
N PRO A 22 -27.30 -4.97 -29.57
CA PRO A 22 -27.00 -3.72 -30.28
C PRO A 22 -26.30 -2.69 -29.40
N ILE A 23 -25.56 -1.76 -30.00
CA ILE A 23 -24.74 -0.78 -29.26
C ILE A 23 -25.57 0.08 -28.30
N VAL A 24 -26.77 0.50 -28.72
CA VAL A 24 -27.71 1.29 -27.89
C VAL A 24 -28.10 0.51 -26.64
N THR A 25 -28.45 -0.77 -26.78
CA THR A 25 -28.78 -1.64 -25.64
C THR A 25 -27.59 -1.81 -24.70
N ARG A 26 -26.36 -1.88 -25.23
CA ARG A 26 -25.16 -1.94 -24.38
C ARG A 26 -24.99 -0.67 -23.55
N PHE A 27 -25.21 0.50 -24.14
CA PHE A 27 -25.20 1.77 -23.41
C PHE A 27 -26.28 1.80 -22.32
N LEU A 28 -27.51 1.37 -22.62
CA LEU A 28 -28.58 1.29 -21.62
C LEU A 28 -28.21 0.38 -20.44
N HIS A 29 -27.63 -0.79 -20.71
CA HIS A 29 -27.15 -1.69 -19.66
C HIS A 29 -26.05 -1.04 -18.81
N LEU A 30 -25.11 -0.32 -19.43
CA LEU A 30 -24.05 0.38 -18.70
C LEU A 30 -24.57 1.56 -17.89
N ILE A 31 -25.58 2.28 -18.38
CA ILE A 31 -26.26 3.33 -17.61
C ILE A 31 -26.89 2.71 -16.36
N PHE A 32 -27.68 1.63 -16.53
CA PHE A 32 -28.33 0.96 -15.41
C PHE A 32 -27.32 0.40 -14.40
N ALA A 33 -26.27 -0.28 -14.89
CA ALA A 33 -25.18 -0.77 -14.04
C ALA A 33 -24.42 0.37 -13.34
N GLY A 34 -24.23 1.50 -14.03
CA GLY A 34 -23.59 2.69 -13.48
C GLY A 34 -24.41 3.32 -12.35
N VAL A 35 -25.73 3.41 -12.51
CA VAL A 35 -26.64 3.88 -11.45
C VAL A 35 -26.57 2.96 -10.23
N ILE A 36 -26.72 1.64 -10.42
CA ILE A 36 -26.64 0.67 -9.32
C ILE A 36 -25.29 0.76 -8.61
N THR A 37 -24.19 0.82 -9.37
CA THR A 37 -22.83 0.90 -8.80
C THR A 37 -22.66 2.18 -8.00
N THR A 38 -23.14 3.31 -8.51
CA THR A 38 -23.06 4.62 -7.84
C THR A 38 -23.84 4.61 -6.53
N VAL A 39 -25.10 4.15 -6.55
CA VAL A 39 -25.93 4.04 -5.34
C VAL A 39 -25.27 3.11 -4.32
N SER A 40 -24.82 1.94 -4.76
CA SER A 40 -24.18 0.95 -3.87
C SER A 40 -22.86 1.42 -3.29
N THR A 41 -22.11 2.27 -4.02
CA THR A 41 -20.80 2.76 -3.57
C THR A 41 -20.92 3.99 -2.67
N LEU A 42 -21.89 4.87 -2.91
CA LEU A 42 -21.93 6.19 -2.30
C LEU A 42 -23.00 6.37 -1.22
N TRP A 43 -23.88 5.38 -0.98
CA TRP A 43 -24.97 5.53 0.00
C TRP A 43 -24.49 5.99 1.38
N TRP A 44 -23.41 5.38 1.90
CA TRP A 44 -22.86 5.75 3.20
C TRP A 44 -22.26 7.16 3.18
N SER A 45 -21.55 7.53 2.12
CA SER A 45 -21.00 8.87 1.94
C SER A 45 -22.10 9.93 1.91
N VAL A 46 -23.24 9.62 1.28
CA VAL A 46 -24.43 10.48 1.29
C VAL A 46 -25.00 10.61 2.70
N LEU A 47 -25.10 9.52 3.47
CA LEU A 47 -25.57 9.59 4.86
C LEU A 47 -24.65 10.46 5.74
N VAL A 48 -23.33 10.33 5.60
CA VAL A 48 -22.36 11.18 6.31
C VAL A 48 -22.53 12.64 5.92
N TRP A 49 -22.72 12.91 4.63
CA TRP A 49 -22.91 14.26 4.11
C TRP A 49 -24.22 14.89 4.59
N LEU A 50 -25.31 14.12 4.66
CA LEU A 50 -26.62 14.58 5.15
C LEU A 50 -26.70 14.73 6.66
N THR A 51 -25.84 14.03 7.41
CA THR A 51 -25.82 14.13 8.87
C THR A 51 -25.12 15.44 9.29
N PRO A 52 -25.76 16.31 10.09
CA PRO A 52 -25.17 17.56 10.56
C PRO A 52 -23.80 17.35 11.21
N SER A 53 -22.84 18.25 10.96
CA SER A 53 -21.44 18.11 11.40
C SER A 53 -21.28 17.96 12.92
N GLY A 54 -22.15 18.56 13.72
CA GLY A 54 -22.15 18.41 15.19
C GLY A 54 -22.70 17.08 15.69
N ASN A 55 -23.37 16.30 14.84
CA ASN A 55 -24.02 15.03 15.19
C ASN A 55 -23.28 13.81 14.61
N ARG A 56 -22.06 14.01 14.12
CA ARG A 56 -21.22 12.94 13.56
C ARG A 56 -19.75 13.15 13.89
N PRO A 57 -18.93 12.09 13.88
CA PRO A 57 -17.48 12.22 13.97
C PRO A 57 -16.90 13.09 12.84
N TRP A 58 -15.75 13.70 13.12
CA TRP A 58 -14.97 14.43 12.13
C TRP A 58 -14.51 13.49 11.00
N VAL A 59 -14.62 13.95 9.76
CA VAL A 59 -14.06 13.26 8.60
C VAL A 59 -12.56 13.53 8.57
N GLY A 60 -11.79 12.58 9.11
CA GLY A 60 -10.32 12.68 9.19
C GLY A 60 -9.64 12.73 7.82
N SER A 61 -8.38 13.20 7.82
CA SER A 61 -7.59 13.53 6.61
C SER A 61 -8.19 14.66 5.77
N THR A 62 -9.05 15.49 6.37
CA THR A 62 -9.58 16.71 5.75
C THR A 62 -9.57 17.88 6.75
N ASN A 63 -9.55 19.10 6.20
CA ASN A 63 -9.55 20.35 6.98
C ASN A 63 -10.95 21.00 7.04
N ASP A 64 -11.93 20.39 6.39
CA ASP A 64 -13.27 20.95 6.15
C ASP A 64 -14.40 20.02 6.61
N ASN A 65 -14.06 18.92 7.30
CA ASN A 65 -15.00 17.90 7.75
C ASN A 65 -15.88 17.30 6.61
N SER A 66 -15.38 17.30 5.37
CA SER A 66 -16.13 16.90 4.18
C SER A 66 -15.74 15.52 3.69
N ILE A 67 -16.73 14.62 3.61
CA ILE A 67 -16.56 13.28 3.03
C ILE A 67 -16.18 13.32 1.54
N TRP A 68 -16.62 14.35 0.81
CA TRP A 68 -16.29 14.50 -0.61
C TRP A 68 -14.83 14.92 -0.81
N SER A 69 -14.32 15.79 0.06
CA SER A 69 -12.90 16.16 0.10
C SER A 69 -12.03 14.95 0.45
N LEU A 70 -12.51 14.06 1.32
CA LEU A 70 -11.82 12.79 1.61
C LEU A 70 -11.79 11.86 0.40
N ILE A 71 -12.91 11.70 -0.32
CA ILE A 71 -13.05 10.73 -1.43
C ILE A 71 -12.32 11.20 -2.69
N PHE A 72 -12.60 12.42 -3.15
CA PHE A 72 -12.10 12.94 -4.42
C PHE A 72 -10.80 13.72 -4.25
N GLY A 73 -10.63 14.43 -3.13
CA GLY A 73 -9.39 15.14 -2.80
C GLY A 73 -8.31 14.18 -2.31
N TYR A 74 -8.27 13.92 -1.00
CA TYR A 74 -7.20 13.16 -0.36
C TYR A 74 -7.03 11.75 -0.96
N ASN A 75 -8.08 10.93 -1.00
CA ASN A 75 -8.00 9.54 -1.52
C ASN A 75 -8.08 9.42 -3.05
N GLY A 76 -8.42 10.50 -3.75
CA GLY A 76 -8.64 10.51 -5.19
C GLY A 76 -7.47 11.15 -5.93
N PHE A 77 -7.67 12.39 -6.35
CA PHE A 77 -6.68 13.15 -7.13
C PHE A 77 -5.40 13.42 -6.35
N GLY A 78 -5.46 13.61 -5.03
CA GLY A 78 -4.30 13.81 -4.17
C GLY A 78 -3.35 12.61 -4.16
N ARG A 79 -3.91 11.38 -4.22
CA ARG A 79 -3.09 10.17 -4.40
C ARG A 79 -2.55 10.08 -5.82
N LEU A 80 -3.36 10.29 -6.85
CA LEU A 80 -2.95 10.10 -8.24
C LEU A 80 -1.90 11.12 -8.71
N LEU A 81 -2.12 12.40 -8.44
CA LEU A 81 -1.35 13.52 -8.98
C LEU A 81 -0.28 14.04 -8.00
N GLY A 82 -0.33 13.60 -6.75
CA GLY A 82 0.48 14.15 -5.68
C GLY A 82 -0.08 15.50 -5.21
N ASN A 83 0.12 15.82 -3.94
CA ASN A 83 -0.50 16.98 -3.33
C ASN A 83 0.36 18.23 -3.54
N ARG A 84 -0.13 19.24 -4.28
CA ARG A 84 0.40 20.62 -4.27
C ARG A 84 -0.46 21.59 -3.43
N GLY A 85 -1.55 21.12 -2.85
CA GLY A 85 -2.41 21.93 -1.97
C GLY A 85 -3.69 21.18 -1.66
N GLY A 86 -3.90 20.84 -0.39
CA GLY A 86 -5.16 20.24 0.09
C GLY A 86 -4.98 19.18 1.17
N GLY A 87 -5.01 19.58 2.45
CA GLY A 87 -5.43 18.75 3.59
C GLY A 87 -4.53 17.60 4.06
N GLY A 88 -3.72 16.98 3.19
CA GLY A 88 -2.67 16.07 3.60
C GLY A 88 -1.42 16.86 3.93
N GLY A 89 -1.06 16.94 5.22
CA GLY A 89 0.14 17.62 5.72
C GLY A 89 1.33 17.42 4.78
N GLY A 90 1.88 18.54 4.32
CA GLY A 90 2.91 18.58 3.29
C GLY A 90 4.18 17.87 3.75
N THR A 91 4.58 16.85 3.01
CA THR A 91 6.01 16.64 2.77
C THR A 91 6.43 17.70 1.76
N HIS A 92 7.04 18.79 2.23
CA HIS A 92 7.82 19.63 1.33
C HIS A 92 8.87 18.74 0.65
N PRO A 93 9.12 18.89 -0.66
CA PRO A 93 10.36 18.41 -1.21
C PRO A 93 11.46 19.19 -0.49
N SER A 94 12.36 18.51 0.22
CA SER A 94 13.57 19.15 0.71
C SER A 94 14.36 19.62 -0.51
N SER A 95 14.16 20.88 -0.91
CA SER A 95 15.09 21.59 -1.78
C SER A 95 16.37 21.77 -0.99
N GLY A 96 17.20 20.73 -0.97
CA GLY A 96 18.56 20.80 -0.47
C GLY A 96 19.36 21.67 -1.43
N ILE A 97 19.42 22.97 -1.16
CA ILE A 97 20.56 23.77 -1.59
C ILE A 97 21.75 23.20 -0.84
N ALA A 98 22.62 22.52 -1.57
CA ALA A 98 23.87 21.99 -1.07
C ALA A 98 24.74 23.14 -0.57
N MET A 99 24.83 23.32 0.74
CA MET A 99 25.96 24.02 1.35
C MET A 99 27.06 22.98 1.58
N ALA A 100 28.10 23.07 0.75
CA ALA A 100 29.27 22.24 0.85
C ALA A 100 30.09 22.62 2.10
N SER A 101 30.31 21.65 2.99
CA SER A 101 31.45 21.66 3.92
C SER A 101 32.49 20.64 3.42
N PRO A 102 33.78 21.01 3.34
CA PRO A 102 34.82 20.17 2.74
C PRO A 102 35.43 19.20 3.77
N GLY A 103 35.58 17.93 3.40
CA GLY A 103 36.52 17.00 4.02
C GLY A 103 35.92 15.68 4.49
N GLY A 104 36.26 14.58 3.81
CA GLY A 104 36.02 13.22 4.29
C GLY A 104 35.74 12.21 3.19
N MET A 105 36.78 11.74 2.49
CA MET A 105 36.69 10.53 1.65
C MET A 105 36.47 9.29 2.54
N GLY A 106 35.39 8.56 2.30
CA GLY A 106 35.16 7.24 2.89
C GLY A 106 34.01 6.53 2.18
N GLY A 107 34.34 5.55 1.33
CA GLY A 107 33.36 4.76 0.58
C GLY A 107 32.52 3.87 1.49
N GLY A 108 31.19 3.97 1.35
CA GLY A 108 30.20 3.11 1.99
C GLY A 108 29.05 2.85 1.02
N ALA A 109 28.62 1.59 0.93
CA ALA A 109 27.56 1.08 0.07
C ALA A 109 26.23 1.86 0.19
N PRO A 110 25.35 1.85 -0.83
CA PRO A 110 24.06 2.53 -0.74
C PRO A 110 23.14 1.75 0.22
N SER A 111 23.20 2.07 1.51
CA SER A 111 22.16 1.67 2.46
C SER A 111 20.89 2.45 2.12
N GLY A 112 19.85 1.75 1.67
CA GLY A 112 18.51 2.29 1.40
C GLY A 112 17.79 2.73 2.67
N GLY A 113 18.33 3.75 3.33
CA GLY A 113 17.75 4.39 4.51
C GLY A 113 16.46 5.10 4.13
N HIS A 114 15.33 4.47 4.46
CA HIS A 114 14.02 5.09 4.42
C HIS A 114 13.90 5.98 5.66
N GLY A 115 14.32 7.23 5.54
CA GLY A 115 14.08 8.23 6.58
C GLY A 115 12.57 8.39 6.82
N PRO A 116 12.13 8.54 8.08
CA PRO A 116 10.74 8.81 8.38
C PRO A 116 10.42 10.22 7.92
N GLY A 117 9.62 10.35 6.85
CA GLY A 117 9.05 11.64 6.43
C GLY A 117 9.44 12.19 5.06
N GLY A 118 9.82 11.37 4.08
CA GLY A 118 10.35 11.93 2.83
C GLY A 118 10.24 11.12 1.54
N THR A 119 9.32 10.17 1.41
CA THR A 119 8.81 9.69 0.11
C THR A 119 7.44 9.05 0.37
N GLY A 120 6.43 9.34 -0.46
CA GLY A 120 5.21 8.53 -0.44
C GLY A 120 5.61 7.06 -0.59
N PHE A 121 4.97 6.17 0.17
CA PHE A 121 5.23 4.74 0.09
C PHE A 121 5.28 4.29 -1.39
N GLY A 122 6.22 3.41 -1.75
CA GLY A 122 6.32 2.85 -3.11
C GLY A 122 7.42 3.40 -4.02
N GLY A 123 8.31 4.29 -3.56
CA GLY A 123 9.48 4.73 -4.32
C GLY A 123 9.15 5.60 -5.55
N GLN A 124 10.16 5.84 -6.40
CA GLN A 124 10.06 6.74 -7.55
C GLN A 124 9.02 6.26 -8.58
N THR A 125 8.23 7.19 -9.12
CA THR A 125 7.29 6.90 -10.21
C THR A 125 8.03 6.48 -11.48
N GLY A 126 7.45 5.55 -12.23
CA GLY A 126 8.06 5.07 -13.47
C GLY A 126 7.49 3.74 -13.94
N ILE A 127 7.72 3.42 -15.21
CA ILE A 127 7.19 2.22 -15.86
C ILE A 127 7.57 0.94 -15.11
N PHE A 128 8.78 0.90 -14.54
CA PHE A 128 9.31 -0.25 -13.81
C PHE A 128 9.05 -0.21 -12.30
N ARG A 129 8.30 0.77 -11.79
CA ARG A 129 8.02 0.90 -10.35
C ARG A 129 7.40 -0.36 -9.75
N ILE A 130 6.53 -1.05 -10.51
CA ILE A 130 5.88 -2.29 -10.05
C ILE A 130 6.87 -3.42 -9.73
N PHE A 131 8.10 -3.34 -10.25
CA PHE A 131 9.18 -4.30 -10.01
C PHE A 131 10.13 -3.85 -8.92
N ASN A 132 10.04 -2.64 -8.36
CA ASN A 132 11.01 -2.15 -7.38
C ASN A 132 10.96 -2.94 -6.05
N ASN A 133 11.83 -2.57 -5.11
CA ASN A 133 11.93 -3.17 -3.79
C ASN A 133 10.64 -3.10 -2.97
N ASP A 134 9.77 -2.11 -3.22
CA ASP A 134 8.52 -1.93 -2.48
C ASP A 134 7.39 -2.79 -3.06
N PHE A 135 7.16 -2.72 -4.37
CA PHE A 135 6.04 -3.39 -5.04
C PHE A 135 6.36 -4.80 -5.52
N GLY A 136 7.60 -5.04 -5.94
CA GLY A 136 8.06 -6.29 -6.53
C GLY A 136 7.69 -7.51 -5.67
N PRO A 137 8.09 -7.56 -4.39
CA PRO A 137 7.76 -8.65 -3.48
C PRO A 137 6.24 -8.88 -3.27
N ASN A 138 5.40 -7.88 -3.53
CA ASN A 138 3.96 -7.96 -3.29
C ASN A 138 3.17 -8.53 -4.48
N ILE A 139 3.68 -8.44 -5.73
CA ILE A 139 2.90 -8.86 -6.92
C ILE A 139 3.71 -9.34 -8.12
N ALA A 140 4.99 -8.95 -8.24
CA ALA A 140 5.68 -9.03 -9.53
C ALA A 140 6.17 -10.44 -9.91
N TRP A 141 6.16 -11.40 -8.98
CA TRP A 141 6.69 -12.77 -9.14
C TRP A 141 6.28 -13.44 -10.46
N LEU A 142 4.99 -13.38 -10.81
CA LEU A 142 4.43 -14.02 -12.01
C LEU A 142 3.93 -13.01 -13.04
N LEU A 143 4.25 -11.72 -12.86
CA LEU A 143 3.63 -10.64 -13.62
C LEU A 143 4.01 -10.70 -15.11
N VAL A 144 5.30 -10.94 -15.40
CA VAL A 144 5.77 -11.06 -16.79
C VAL A 144 5.23 -12.33 -17.45
N LEU A 145 5.13 -13.44 -16.71
CA LEU A 145 4.49 -14.67 -17.19
C LEU A 145 3.01 -14.42 -17.55
N ALA A 146 2.27 -13.71 -16.70
CA ALA A 146 0.87 -13.36 -16.94
C ALA A 146 0.71 -12.48 -18.21
N LEU A 147 1.51 -11.42 -18.34
CA LEU A 147 1.44 -10.50 -19.48
C LEU A 147 1.84 -11.18 -20.79
N ALA A 148 2.94 -11.95 -20.79
CA ALA A 148 3.44 -12.61 -21.99
C ALA A 148 2.49 -13.72 -22.47
N SER A 149 2.00 -14.55 -21.54
CA SER A 149 1.06 -15.63 -21.87
C SER A 149 -0.30 -15.09 -22.31
N GLY A 150 -0.81 -14.05 -21.66
CA GLY A 150 -2.01 -13.32 -22.07
C GLY A 150 -1.86 -12.69 -23.46
N GLY A 151 -0.76 -11.98 -23.71
CA GLY A 151 -0.47 -11.36 -25.01
C GLY A 151 -0.38 -12.38 -26.14
N LEU A 152 0.27 -13.52 -25.89
CA LEU A 152 0.32 -14.63 -26.85
C LEU A 152 -1.08 -15.19 -27.14
N LEU A 153 -1.89 -15.40 -26.10
CA LEU A 153 -3.28 -15.85 -26.26
C LEU A 153 -4.11 -14.87 -27.08
N LEU A 154 -3.97 -13.56 -26.86
CA LEU A 154 -4.61 -12.55 -27.70
C LEU A 154 -4.18 -12.64 -29.16
N TRP A 155 -2.88 -12.80 -29.40
CA TRP A 155 -2.35 -12.93 -30.75
C TRP A 155 -2.90 -14.16 -31.47
N ILE A 156 -3.11 -15.26 -30.76
CA ILE A 156 -3.67 -16.49 -31.33
C ILE A 156 -5.17 -16.36 -31.55
N LEU A 157 -5.87 -15.79 -30.58
CA LEU A 157 -7.32 -15.58 -30.63
C LEU A 157 -7.72 -14.38 -31.51
N ARG A 158 -6.78 -13.62 -32.09
CA ARG A 158 -7.08 -12.40 -32.86
C ARG A 158 -8.01 -12.63 -34.06
N LYS A 159 -7.94 -13.82 -34.67
CA LYS A 159 -8.79 -14.22 -35.81
C LYS A 159 -10.12 -14.82 -35.39
N THR A 160 -10.34 -15.06 -34.09
CA THR A 160 -11.63 -15.57 -33.61
C THR A 160 -12.69 -14.46 -33.63
N PRO A 161 -13.97 -14.81 -33.84
CA PRO A 161 -15.06 -13.84 -33.85
C PRO A 161 -15.05 -12.98 -32.59
N ARG A 162 -15.47 -11.71 -32.72
CA ARG A 162 -15.56 -10.75 -31.60
C ARG A 162 -16.33 -11.34 -30.40
N THR A 163 -17.38 -12.11 -30.64
CA THR A 163 -18.23 -12.71 -29.59
C THR A 163 -17.63 -13.94 -28.92
N ASN A 164 -16.40 -14.34 -29.26
CA ASN A 164 -15.72 -15.46 -28.63
C ASN A 164 -15.46 -15.16 -27.14
N ARG A 165 -15.98 -16.04 -26.27
CA ARG A 165 -15.87 -15.87 -24.80
C ARG A 165 -14.44 -15.92 -24.29
N GLY A 166 -13.59 -16.77 -24.87
CA GLY A 166 -12.17 -16.87 -24.50
C GLY A 166 -11.40 -15.59 -24.84
N ARG A 167 -11.62 -15.03 -26.03
CA ARG A 167 -11.05 -13.73 -26.43
C ARG A 167 -11.49 -12.62 -25.48
N ALA A 168 -12.79 -12.55 -25.17
CA ALA A 168 -13.33 -11.55 -24.25
C ALA A 168 -12.73 -11.67 -22.84
N ALA A 169 -12.61 -12.90 -22.32
CA ALA A 169 -12.03 -13.16 -20.99
C ALA A 169 -10.56 -12.73 -20.91
N VAL A 170 -9.73 -13.10 -21.89
CA VAL A 170 -8.31 -12.71 -21.90
C VAL A 170 -8.15 -11.20 -22.01
N ILE A 171 -8.96 -10.53 -22.85
CA ILE A 171 -8.94 -9.06 -22.97
C ILE A 171 -9.34 -8.40 -21.66
N PHE A 172 -10.38 -8.89 -20.98
CA PHE A 172 -10.80 -8.37 -19.69
C PHE A 172 -9.68 -8.44 -18.64
N TRP A 173 -9.05 -9.60 -18.48
CA TRP A 173 -7.98 -9.76 -17.50
C TRP A 173 -6.71 -8.97 -17.84
N ILE A 174 -6.36 -8.85 -19.12
CA ILE A 174 -5.24 -8.00 -19.55
C ILE A 174 -5.54 -6.53 -19.31
N LEU A 175 -6.75 -6.05 -19.64
CA LEU A 175 -7.14 -4.67 -19.39
C LEU A 175 -7.13 -4.35 -17.90
N TRP A 176 -7.70 -5.24 -17.07
CA TRP A 176 -7.63 -5.12 -15.61
C TRP A 176 -6.17 -4.95 -15.18
N LEU A 177 -5.30 -5.84 -15.60
CA LEU A 177 -3.91 -5.86 -15.17
C LEU A 177 -3.15 -4.61 -15.64
N ILE A 178 -3.26 -4.24 -16.91
CA ILE A 178 -2.57 -3.07 -17.49
C ILE A 178 -3.02 -1.77 -16.83
N ILE A 179 -4.33 -1.59 -16.60
CA ILE A 179 -4.85 -0.38 -15.95
C ILE A 179 -4.21 -0.20 -14.57
N HIS A 180 -4.13 -1.27 -13.78
CA HIS A 180 -3.55 -1.19 -12.44
C HIS A 180 -2.03 -1.01 -12.48
N ILE A 181 -1.31 -1.69 -13.38
CA ILE A 181 0.13 -1.46 -13.57
C ILE A 181 0.38 0.01 -13.87
N VAL A 182 -0.33 0.58 -14.84
CA VAL A 182 -0.14 1.99 -15.25
C VAL A 182 -0.46 2.93 -14.10
N ILE A 183 -1.62 2.77 -13.44
CA ILE A 183 -2.00 3.67 -12.35
C ILE A 183 -1.00 3.58 -11.20
N PHE A 184 -0.67 2.39 -10.70
CA PHE A 184 0.23 2.26 -9.56
C PHE A 184 1.67 2.69 -9.89
N SER A 185 2.12 2.50 -11.12
CA SER A 185 3.42 3.00 -11.58
C SER A 185 3.49 4.53 -11.71
N MET A 186 2.38 5.19 -12.05
CA MET A 186 2.34 6.63 -12.35
C MET A 186 1.82 7.50 -11.19
N THR A 187 1.19 6.90 -10.19
CA THR A 187 0.64 7.59 -9.00
C THR A 187 1.76 8.27 -8.21
N SER A 188 1.77 9.60 -8.14
CA SER A 188 2.84 10.37 -7.49
C SER A 188 2.55 10.75 -6.04
N GLY A 189 1.32 10.59 -5.55
CA GLY A 189 0.98 10.74 -4.15
C GLY A 189 1.27 9.49 -3.31
N VAL A 190 0.73 9.47 -2.09
CA VAL A 190 0.95 8.36 -1.14
C VAL A 190 0.25 7.09 -1.63
N ILE A 191 1.01 6.02 -1.87
CA ILE A 191 0.51 4.73 -2.35
C ILE A 191 1.11 3.59 -1.56
N HIS A 192 0.29 2.77 -0.91
CA HIS A 192 0.83 1.68 -0.10
C HIS A 192 1.10 0.45 -0.97
N PRO A 193 2.24 -0.26 -0.79
CA PRO A 193 2.59 -1.42 -1.60
C PRO A 193 1.50 -2.48 -1.66
N TYR A 194 0.83 -2.78 -0.54
CA TYR A 194 -0.22 -3.81 -0.48
C TYR A 194 -1.42 -3.57 -1.42
N TYR A 195 -1.60 -2.35 -1.93
CA TYR A 195 -2.67 -2.04 -2.90
C TYR A 195 -2.60 -2.85 -4.18
N VAL A 196 -1.43 -3.35 -4.56
CA VAL A 196 -1.26 -4.20 -5.74
C VAL A 196 -1.96 -5.56 -5.62
N VAL A 197 -2.44 -5.94 -4.43
CA VAL A 197 -3.21 -7.17 -4.24
C VAL A 197 -4.42 -7.26 -5.18
N VAL A 198 -5.00 -6.12 -5.57
CA VAL A 198 -6.11 -6.05 -6.53
C VAL A 198 -5.74 -6.57 -7.93
N MET A 199 -4.45 -6.68 -8.25
CA MET A 199 -3.94 -7.26 -9.50
C MET A 199 -3.89 -8.79 -9.45
N ALA A 200 -3.87 -9.40 -8.25
CA ALA A 200 -3.67 -10.83 -8.09
C ALA A 200 -4.70 -11.70 -8.85
N PRO A 201 -6.02 -11.38 -8.88
CA PRO A 201 -6.98 -12.14 -9.68
C PRO A 201 -6.64 -12.15 -11.17
N ALA A 202 -6.20 -11.02 -11.71
CA ALA A 202 -5.83 -10.91 -13.12
C ALA A 202 -4.55 -11.68 -13.44
N VAL A 203 -3.54 -11.61 -12.56
CA VAL A 203 -2.31 -12.43 -12.68
C VAL A 203 -2.66 -13.92 -12.65
N ALA A 204 -3.44 -14.35 -11.67
CA ALA A 204 -3.85 -15.75 -11.52
C ALA A 204 -4.65 -16.26 -12.72
N ALA A 205 -5.63 -15.48 -13.21
CA ALA A 205 -6.43 -15.84 -14.37
C ALA A 205 -5.56 -15.94 -15.64
N LEU A 206 -4.66 -14.99 -15.89
CA LEU A 206 -3.82 -15.00 -17.09
C LEU A 206 -2.80 -16.14 -17.06
N VAL A 207 -2.17 -16.40 -15.92
CA VAL A 207 -1.28 -17.56 -15.75
C VAL A 207 -2.07 -18.86 -15.93
N GLY A 208 -3.24 -18.98 -15.28
CA GLY A 208 -4.08 -20.17 -15.32
C GLY A 208 -4.63 -20.49 -16.72
N ILE A 209 -4.96 -19.48 -17.53
CA ILE A 209 -5.40 -19.67 -18.92
C ILE A 209 -4.18 -19.86 -19.85
N GLY A 210 -3.11 -19.09 -19.62
CA GLY A 210 -1.93 -18.99 -20.47
C GLY A 210 -1.02 -20.21 -20.44
N VAL A 211 -0.71 -20.73 -19.25
CA VAL A 211 0.24 -21.85 -19.08
C VAL A 211 -0.25 -23.14 -19.76
N PRO A 212 -1.52 -23.57 -19.62
CA PRO A 212 -2.02 -24.75 -20.34
C PRO A 212 -1.92 -24.62 -21.86
N PHE A 213 -2.12 -23.39 -22.39
CA PHE A 213 -2.00 -23.14 -23.81
C PHE A 213 -0.53 -23.22 -24.28
N LEU A 214 0.38 -22.58 -23.54
CA LEU A 214 1.82 -22.68 -23.78
C LEU A 214 2.31 -24.13 -23.71
N TRP A 215 1.80 -24.90 -22.76
CA TRP A 215 2.08 -26.32 -22.64
C TRP A 215 1.58 -27.11 -23.85
N GLY A 216 0.35 -26.86 -24.30
CA GLY A 216 -0.19 -27.47 -25.52
C GLY A 216 0.64 -27.15 -26.76
N ALA A 217 1.13 -25.91 -26.88
CA ALA A 217 2.03 -25.50 -27.96
C ALA A 217 3.41 -26.17 -27.87
N TYR A 218 3.93 -26.33 -26.64
CA TYR A 218 5.18 -27.02 -26.34
C TYR A 218 5.11 -28.50 -26.74
N VAL A 219 4.09 -29.23 -26.28
CA VAL A 219 3.90 -30.66 -26.59
C VAL A 219 3.69 -30.90 -28.09
N ARG A 220 2.96 -30.00 -28.77
CA ARG A 220 2.73 -30.06 -30.23
C ARG A 220 3.88 -29.48 -31.06
N ARG A 221 4.97 -29.03 -30.42
CA ARG A 221 6.16 -28.44 -31.05
C ARG A 221 5.84 -27.37 -32.09
N LYS A 222 4.93 -26.46 -31.73
CA LYS A 222 4.64 -25.29 -32.59
C LYS A 222 5.89 -24.41 -32.69
N SER A 223 5.95 -23.56 -33.72
CA SER A 223 7.08 -22.65 -33.95
C SER A 223 7.41 -21.72 -32.76
N TYR A 224 6.43 -21.48 -31.88
CA TYR A 224 6.55 -20.67 -30.66
C TYR A 224 6.64 -21.52 -29.38
N ALA A 225 6.92 -22.82 -29.48
CA ALA A 225 7.06 -23.72 -28.34
C ALA A 225 8.20 -23.32 -27.37
N TRP A 226 9.23 -22.63 -27.88
CA TRP A 226 10.36 -22.13 -27.10
C TRP A 226 9.98 -21.00 -26.13
N ILE A 227 8.81 -20.37 -26.28
CA ILE A 227 8.36 -19.30 -25.38
C ILE A 227 8.18 -19.84 -23.96
N LEU A 228 7.66 -21.06 -23.79
CA LEU A 228 7.45 -21.64 -22.47
C LEU A 228 8.76 -21.75 -21.65
N PRO A 229 9.83 -22.41 -22.12
CA PRO A 229 11.09 -22.46 -21.37
C PRO A 229 11.68 -21.08 -21.10
N MET A 230 11.60 -20.15 -22.07
CA MET A 230 12.10 -18.79 -21.86
C MET A 230 11.33 -18.08 -20.74
N LEU A 231 10.00 -18.24 -20.67
CA LEU A 231 9.20 -17.65 -19.60
C LEU A 231 9.49 -18.26 -18.23
N VAL A 232 9.86 -19.54 -18.15
CA VAL A 232 10.36 -20.15 -16.90
C VAL A 232 11.65 -19.46 -16.46
N GLY A 233 12.62 -19.29 -17.38
CA GLY A 233 13.88 -18.60 -17.09
C GLY A 233 13.69 -17.15 -16.66
N VAL A 234 12.85 -16.39 -17.38
CA VAL A 234 12.52 -15.00 -17.05
C VAL A 234 11.82 -14.90 -15.69
N THR A 235 10.89 -15.80 -15.39
CA THR A 235 10.21 -15.84 -14.08
C THR A 235 11.20 -16.11 -12.95
N ALA A 236 12.12 -17.06 -13.13
CA ALA A 236 13.18 -17.35 -12.17
C ALA A 236 14.13 -16.15 -11.98
N ALA A 237 14.52 -15.46 -13.06
CA ALA A 237 15.35 -14.27 -12.99
C ALA A 237 14.67 -13.12 -12.21
N ILE A 238 13.38 -12.90 -12.45
CA ILE A 238 12.59 -11.90 -11.68
C ILE A 238 12.54 -12.28 -10.20
N ALA A 239 12.29 -13.55 -9.89
CA ALA A 239 12.29 -14.02 -8.50
C ALA A 239 13.66 -13.82 -7.82
N ILE A 240 14.78 -14.07 -8.52
CA ILE A 240 16.13 -13.78 -8.02
C ILE A 240 16.29 -12.29 -7.73
N ILE A 241 15.90 -11.42 -8.66
CA ILE A 241 15.98 -9.96 -8.49
C ILE A 241 15.19 -9.53 -7.26
N ILE A 242 13.94 -10.01 -7.10
CA ILE A 242 13.11 -9.67 -5.94
C ILE A 242 13.74 -10.15 -4.63
N LEU A 243 14.27 -11.38 -4.60
CA LEU A 243 14.93 -11.94 -3.43
C LEU A 243 16.24 -11.21 -3.09
N SER A 244 16.89 -10.61 -4.07
CA SER A 244 18.12 -9.83 -3.86
C SER A 244 17.89 -8.49 -3.15
N TYR A 245 16.66 -7.95 -3.14
CA TYR A 245 16.36 -6.64 -2.54
C TYR A 245 16.62 -6.58 -1.04
N ALA A 246 16.18 -7.61 -0.31
CA ALA A 246 16.38 -7.68 1.13
C ALA A 246 17.70 -8.39 1.49
N GLY A 247 18.21 -9.27 0.61
CA GLY A 247 19.42 -10.06 0.86
C GLY A 247 19.32 -11.06 2.03
N THR A 248 18.16 -11.19 2.67
CA THR A 248 17.96 -12.04 3.86
C THR A 248 17.77 -13.53 3.53
N MET A 249 17.33 -13.85 2.30
CA MET A 249 17.05 -15.22 1.85
C MET A 249 17.92 -15.63 0.66
N THR A 250 19.25 -15.50 0.78
CA THR A 250 20.20 -15.85 -0.28
C THR A 250 20.12 -17.32 -0.70
N TRP A 251 19.87 -18.23 0.24
CA TRP A 251 19.67 -19.66 -0.05
C TRP A 251 18.50 -19.90 -1.02
N LEU A 252 17.40 -19.15 -0.85
CA LEU A 252 16.20 -19.26 -1.68
C LEU A 252 16.47 -18.70 -3.08
N MET A 253 17.21 -17.60 -3.16
CA MET A 253 17.65 -17.01 -4.42
C MET A 253 18.43 -18.03 -5.26
N TRP A 254 19.44 -18.70 -4.67
CA TRP A 254 20.21 -19.74 -5.35
C TRP A 254 19.36 -20.96 -5.72
N THR A 255 18.47 -21.38 -4.83
CA THR A 255 17.55 -22.51 -5.08
C THR A 255 16.67 -22.24 -6.31
N VAL A 256 16.06 -21.06 -6.38
CA VAL A 256 15.23 -20.66 -7.52
C VAL A 256 16.05 -20.55 -8.79
N GLY A 257 17.27 -20.01 -8.72
CA GLY A 257 18.16 -19.92 -9.89
C GLY A 257 18.56 -21.28 -10.45
N VAL A 258 18.93 -22.23 -9.60
CA VAL A 258 19.28 -23.60 -10.02
C VAL A 258 18.05 -24.31 -10.61
N LEU A 259 16.91 -24.26 -9.92
CA LEU A 259 15.66 -24.86 -10.41
C LEU A 259 15.22 -24.25 -11.74
N GLY A 260 15.30 -22.92 -11.86
CA GLY A 260 14.94 -22.18 -13.07
C GLY A 260 15.83 -22.52 -14.25
N ALA A 261 17.15 -22.61 -14.03
CA ALA A 261 18.11 -23.02 -15.06
C ALA A 261 17.85 -24.47 -15.51
N ILE A 262 17.68 -25.41 -14.58
CA ILE A 262 17.38 -26.81 -14.92
C ILE A 262 16.04 -26.92 -15.66
N GLY A 263 15.00 -26.22 -15.22
CA GLY A 263 13.68 -26.21 -15.86
C GLY A 263 13.74 -25.64 -17.27
N MET A 264 14.32 -24.45 -17.44
CA MET A 264 14.47 -23.79 -18.74
C MET A 264 15.31 -24.62 -19.71
N ILE A 265 16.52 -25.03 -19.33
CA ILE A 265 17.42 -25.79 -20.19
C ILE A 265 16.84 -27.17 -20.47
N GLY A 266 16.29 -27.85 -19.46
CA GLY A 266 15.66 -29.16 -19.62
C GLY A 266 14.48 -29.13 -20.59
N LEU A 267 13.62 -28.11 -20.50
CA LEU A 267 12.52 -27.90 -21.44
C LEU A 267 13.03 -27.57 -22.85
N LEU A 268 14.09 -26.76 -23.00
CA LEU A 268 14.70 -26.47 -24.31
C LEU A 268 15.32 -27.71 -24.94
N VAL A 269 16.13 -28.47 -24.22
CA VAL A 269 16.74 -29.70 -24.70
C VAL A 269 15.66 -30.70 -25.10
N ASN A 270 14.63 -30.88 -24.26
CA ASN A 270 13.53 -31.80 -24.53
C ASN A 270 12.68 -31.42 -25.77
N LEU A 271 12.70 -30.15 -26.23
CA LEU A 271 12.06 -29.78 -27.51
C LEU A 271 12.74 -30.44 -28.71
N TYR A 272 14.07 -30.58 -28.66
CA TYR A 272 14.87 -31.10 -29.77
C TYR A 272 15.23 -32.58 -29.59
N THR A 273 15.43 -33.03 -28.35
CA THR A 273 15.76 -34.41 -27.98
C THR A 273 14.78 -34.93 -26.94
N PRO A 274 13.58 -35.37 -27.37
CA PRO A 274 12.49 -35.73 -26.46
C PRO A 274 12.82 -36.97 -25.63
N LYS A 275 12.84 -36.83 -24.31
CA LYS A 275 12.99 -37.95 -23.37
C LYS A 275 12.00 -37.78 -22.23
N ARG A 276 11.18 -38.81 -21.96
CA ARG A 276 10.11 -38.73 -20.94
C ARG A 276 10.63 -38.34 -19.55
N TRP A 277 11.74 -38.91 -19.12
CA TRP A 277 12.33 -38.59 -17.83
C TRP A 277 12.82 -37.14 -17.75
N LEU A 278 13.42 -36.62 -18.83
CA LEU A 278 13.89 -35.24 -18.93
C LEU A 278 12.71 -34.26 -18.92
N GLN A 279 11.63 -34.59 -19.64
CA GLN A 279 10.40 -33.82 -19.63
C GLN A 279 9.81 -33.73 -18.21
N ASN A 280 9.69 -34.85 -17.50
CA ASN A 280 9.15 -34.86 -16.13
C ASN A 280 10.02 -34.04 -15.18
N LEU A 281 11.35 -34.23 -15.23
CA LEU A 281 12.29 -33.46 -14.44
C LEU A 281 12.15 -31.96 -14.72
N ALA A 282 12.14 -31.56 -15.99
CA ALA A 282 12.04 -30.18 -16.41
C ALA A 282 10.70 -29.52 -16.02
N ILE A 283 9.59 -30.28 -16.04
CA ILE A 283 8.30 -29.79 -15.53
C ILE A 283 8.39 -29.52 -14.03
N VAL A 284 8.86 -30.49 -13.26
CA VAL A 284 8.94 -30.37 -11.78
C VAL A 284 9.81 -29.19 -11.40
N THR A 285 11.01 -29.06 -11.98
CA THR A 285 11.90 -27.93 -11.70
C THR A 285 11.36 -26.59 -12.19
N SER A 286 10.66 -26.54 -13.33
CA SER A 286 10.01 -25.30 -13.81
C SER A 286 8.90 -24.84 -12.86
N VAL A 287 8.02 -25.75 -12.42
CA VAL A 287 6.94 -25.41 -11.48
C VAL A 287 7.53 -24.96 -10.15
N ALA A 288 8.54 -25.68 -9.66
CA ALA A 288 9.23 -25.32 -8.43
C ALA A 288 9.91 -23.94 -8.54
N ALA A 289 10.62 -23.65 -9.62
CA ALA A 289 11.26 -22.35 -9.85
C ALA A 289 10.25 -21.18 -9.82
N CYS A 290 9.06 -21.37 -10.38
CA CYS A 290 8.03 -20.32 -10.40
C CYS A 290 7.29 -20.17 -9.05
N MET A 291 7.15 -21.23 -8.26
CA MET A 291 6.26 -21.25 -7.08
C MET A 291 6.99 -21.20 -5.74
N VAL A 292 8.21 -21.72 -5.63
CA VAL A 292 8.90 -21.87 -4.32
C VAL A 292 9.10 -20.51 -3.64
N ALA A 293 9.52 -19.48 -4.36
CA ALA A 293 9.69 -18.14 -3.79
C ALA A 293 8.37 -17.51 -3.28
N PRO A 294 7.30 -17.36 -4.09
CA PRO A 294 6.05 -16.79 -3.59
C PRO A 294 5.40 -17.63 -2.49
N VAL A 295 5.55 -18.97 -2.51
CA VAL A 295 5.08 -19.85 -1.43
C VAL A 295 5.83 -19.57 -0.14
N ILE A 296 7.16 -19.49 -0.16
CA ILE A 296 7.95 -19.20 1.04
C ILE A 296 7.66 -17.78 1.55
N TYR A 297 7.49 -16.80 0.66
CA TYR A 297 7.05 -15.44 1.05
C TYR A 297 5.68 -15.45 1.72
N THR A 298 4.74 -16.25 1.21
CA THR A 298 3.42 -16.41 1.82
C THR A 298 3.53 -17.04 3.20
N LEU A 299 4.30 -18.14 3.33
CA LEU A 299 4.51 -18.82 4.60
C LEU A 299 5.21 -17.92 5.63
N SER A 300 6.22 -17.14 5.22
CA SER A 300 6.89 -16.21 6.13
C SER A 300 5.98 -15.07 6.57
N THR A 301 5.10 -14.59 5.68
CA THR A 301 4.11 -13.56 6.02
C THR A 301 3.06 -14.10 7.01
N VAL A 302 2.54 -15.32 6.81
CA VAL A 302 1.45 -15.86 7.64
C VAL A 302 1.94 -16.36 9.01
N ASN A 303 3.21 -16.75 9.13
CA ASN A 303 3.78 -17.31 10.35
C ASN A 303 4.38 -16.26 11.32
N VAL A 304 4.26 -14.96 11.01
CA VAL A 304 4.80 -13.88 11.86
C VAL A 304 3.67 -12.94 12.26
N THR A 305 3.64 -12.55 13.53
CA THR A 305 2.73 -11.51 14.03
C THR A 305 3.14 -10.16 13.46
N HIS A 306 2.21 -9.47 12.80
CA HIS A 306 2.46 -8.15 12.22
C HIS A 306 2.20 -7.05 13.24
N THR A 307 3.15 -6.13 13.38
CA THR A 307 3.02 -4.90 14.19
C THR A 307 3.24 -3.67 13.32
N GLY A 308 2.72 -2.52 13.75
CA GLY A 308 2.81 -1.26 13.01
C GLY A 308 1.66 -1.01 12.01
N SER A 309 1.76 0.08 11.26
CA SER A 309 0.66 0.62 10.44
C SER A 309 0.68 0.21 8.97
N ILE A 310 1.69 -0.55 8.53
CA ILE A 310 1.91 -0.88 7.12
C ILE A 310 2.03 -2.40 6.94
N PRO A 311 0.99 -3.06 6.41
CA PRO A 311 1.09 -4.45 6.01
C PRO A 311 2.18 -4.62 4.95
N THR A 312 3.13 -5.52 5.20
CA THR A 312 4.22 -5.86 4.26
C THR A 312 4.30 -7.37 4.09
N ALA A 313 4.56 -7.82 2.87
CA ALA A 313 4.72 -9.23 2.56
C ALA A 313 6.19 -9.65 2.66
N GLY A 314 6.43 -10.83 3.23
CA GLY A 314 7.73 -11.49 3.26
C GLY A 314 8.35 -11.62 4.65
N PRO A 315 9.61 -12.11 4.72
CA PRO A 315 10.27 -12.46 5.98
C PRO A 315 10.66 -11.28 6.87
N SER A 316 10.65 -10.06 6.33
CA SER A 316 10.96 -8.82 7.06
C SER A 316 9.70 -8.03 7.40
N SER A 317 8.57 -8.71 7.60
CA SER A 317 7.25 -8.09 7.83
C SER A 317 7.10 -7.55 9.26
N THR A 318 8.06 -6.74 9.70
CA THR A 318 7.97 -5.94 10.92
C THR A 318 7.67 -4.50 10.54
N ALA A 319 7.12 -3.73 11.49
CA ALA A 319 6.95 -2.28 11.34
C ALA A 319 8.25 -1.64 10.78
N MET A 320 8.10 -0.68 9.86
CA MET A 320 9.23 0.00 9.25
C MET A 320 10.11 0.66 10.31
N GLN A 321 11.42 0.45 10.22
CA GLN A 321 12.33 0.90 11.26
C GLN A 321 12.31 2.44 11.38
N GLY A 322 12.17 3.01 12.58
CA GLY A 322 11.97 4.45 12.82
C GLY A 322 10.54 4.98 12.63
N SER A 323 9.51 4.12 12.66
CA SER A 323 8.09 4.54 12.64
C SER A 323 7.52 4.69 14.05
N ASN A 324 6.62 5.66 14.26
CA ASN A 324 5.95 5.93 15.54
C ASN A 324 5.19 4.73 16.15
N ASN A 325 4.96 3.65 15.39
CA ASN A 325 4.26 2.45 15.84
C ASN A 325 5.14 1.19 15.88
N GLU A 326 6.46 1.33 15.87
CA GLU A 326 7.38 0.18 15.88
C GLU A 326 7.20 -0.74 17.11
N LYS A 327 6.95 -0.15 18.27
CA LYS A 327 6.85 -0.90 19.53
C LYS A 327 5.44 -1.03 20.10
N SER A 328 4.42 -0.40 19.50
CA SER A 328 3.03 -0.39 20.02
C SER A 328 2.91 -0.22 21.55
N GLN A 329 3.89 0.43 22.18
CA GLN A 329 4.05 0.55 23.62
C GLN A 329 4.57 1.95 23.93
N ALA A 330 3.97 2.58 24.94
CA ALA A 330 4.40 3.85 25.48
C ALA A 330 5.36 3.65 26.67
N ASP A 331 6.10 4.70 27.03
CA ASP A 331 6.90 4.73 28.25
C ASP A 331 6.05 4.34 29.46
N SER A 332 6.50 3.31 30.19
CA SER A 332 5.81 2.82 31.39
C SER A 332 5.76 3.89 32.48
N ALA A 333 6.81 4.73 32.62
CA ALA A 333 6.81 5.82 33.59
C ALA A 333 5.74 6.87 33.28
N LEU A 334 5.55 7.20 32.00
CA LEU A 334 4.48 8.10 31.55
C LEU A 334 3.11 7.52 31.90
N VAL A 335 2.87 6.27 31.54
CA VAL A 335 1.57 5.61 31.76
C VAL A 335 1.25 5.48 33.25
N GLU A 336 2.20 5.03 34.07
CA GLU A 336 2.03 4.93 35.52
C GLU A 336 1.73 6.29 36.15
N TYR A 337 2.47 7.33 35.75
CA TYR A 337 2.23 8.68 36.23
C TYR A 337 0.82 9.16 35.88
N LEU A 338 0.40 9.01 34.62
CA LEU A 338 -0.91 9.46 34.17
C LEU A 338 -2.04 8.71 34.87
N LEU A 339 -1.93 7.38 35.01
CA LEU A 339 -2.95 6.56 35.70
C LEU A 339 -3.10 6.95 37.17
N LYS A 340 -1.98 7.21 37.85
CA LYS A 340 -2.00 7.63 39.26
C LYS A 340 -2.61 9.02 39.46
N ASN A 341 -2.54 9.89 38.45
CA ASN A 341 -2.93 11.30 38.54
C ASN A 341 -4.16 11.69 37.70
N GLN A 342 -4.86 10.73 37.09
CA GLN A 342 -6.01 10.98 36.21
C GLN A 342 -7.17 11.68 36.92
N ASN A 343 -7.37 11.41 38.22
CA ASN A 343 -8.38 12.05 39.08
C ASN A 343 -9.81 12.08 38.49
N GLY A 344 -10.20 11.03 37.76
CA GLY A 344 -11.54 10.92 37.15
C GLY A 344 -11.73 11.68 35.83
N ALA A 345 -10.67 12.31 35.29
CA ALA A 345 -10.72 12.92 33.96
C ALA A 345 -11.10 11.90 32.88
N THR A 346 -11.96 12.30 31.95
CA THR A 346 -12.42 11.44 30.85
C THR A 346 -11.27 10.98 29.96
N TRP A 347 -10.32 11.87 29.69
CA TRP A 347 -9.15 11.59 28.85
C TRP A 347 -7.90 11.53 29.73
N LEU A 348 -7.15 10.44 29.61
CA LEU A 348 -5.91 10.23 30.36
C LEU A 348 -4.88 11.33 30.04
N VAL A 349 -4.73 11.65 28.75
CA VAL A 349 -3.84 12.68 28.22
C VAL A 349 -4.29 13.10 26.81
N ALA A 350 -3.93 14.31 26.40
CA ALA A 350 -4.05 14.78 25.01
C ALA A 350 -2.69 14.75 24.30
N VAL A 351 -2.68 14.44 23.01
CA VAL A 351 -1.49 14.39 22.13
C VAL A 351 -1.82 14.97 20.76
N ASP A 352 -0.81 15.29 19.94
CA ASP A 352 -1.01 15.98 18.67
C ASP A 352 -1.71 15.11 17.62
N SER A 353 -1.46 13.80 17.62
CA SER A 353 -1.91 12.93 16.54
C SER A 353 -2.43 11.57 17.01
N ALA A 354 -3.23 10.93 16.15
CA ALA A 354 -3.69 9.56 16.40
C ALA A 354 -2.54 8.53 16.42
N ASN A 355 -1.42 8.81 15.76
CA ASN A 355 -0.23 7.95 15.83
C ASN A 355 0.40 7.98 17.23
N GLU A 356 0.46 9.16 17.86
CA GLU A 356 1.02 9.30 19.21
C GLU A 356 0.07 8.74 20.28
N SER A 357 -1.26 8.86 20.06
CA SER A 357 -2.23 8.38 21.03
C SER A 357 -2.28 6.86 21.12
N ALA A 358 -2.05 6.15 20.01
CA ALA A 358 -2.22 4.71 19.90
C ALA A 358 -1.41 3.93 20.94
N ALA A 359 -0.11 4.21 21.05
CA ALA A 359 0.77 3.51 22.00
C ALA A 359 0.34 3.71 23.46
N ILE A 360 -0.07 4.94 23.81
CA ILE A 360 -0.54 5.27 25.17
C ILE A 360 -1.88 4.57 25.45
N GLN A 361 -2.83 4.56 24.50
CA GLN A 361 -4.11 3.86 24.65
C GLN A 361 -3.92 2.35 24.85
N LEU A 362 -3.07 1.73 24.02
CA LEU A 362 -2.81 0.29 24.09
C LEU A 362 -2.13 -0.11 25.40
N THR A 363 -1.20 0.72 25.90
CA THR A 363 -0.45 0.42 27.13
C THR A 363 -1.27 0.69 28.39
N SER A 364 -2.05 1.77 28.40
CA SER A 364 -2.83 2.19 29.58
C SER A 364 -4.21 1.54 29.68
N GLY A 365 -4.79 1.11 28.56
CA GLY A 365 -6.19 0.71 28.47
C GLY A 365 -7.19 1.86 28.68
N GLN A 366 -6.73 3.11 28.66
CA GLN A 366 -7.55 4.31 28.92
C GLN A 366 -7.77 5.16 27.65
N PRO A 367 -8.83 5.99 27.61
CA PRO A 367 -9.05 6.94 26.53
C PRO A 367 -7.94 8.00 26.46
N VAL A 368 -7.36 8.20 25.29
CA VAL A 368 -6.37 9.26 25.00
C VAL A 368 -6.90 10.13 23.88
N MET A 369 -6.82 11.45 24.05
CA MET A 369 -7.34 12.41 23.08
C MET A 369 -6.26 12.75 22.04
N ALA A 370 -6.52 12.47 20.77
CA ALA A 370 -5.77 13.10 19.69
C ALA A 370 -6.42 14.44 19.34
N ILE A 371 -5.72 15.56 19.52
CA ILE A 371 -6.27 16.88 19.19
C ILE A 371 -6.28 17.11 17.67
N GLY A 372 -5.47 16.38 16.91
CA GLY A 372 -5.46 16.38 15.45
C GLY A 372 -5.66 14.99 14.83
N GLY A 373 -5.53 14.93 13.50
CA GLY A 373 -5.73 13.71 12.71
C GLY A 373 -4.59 12.69 12.82
N PHE A 374 -4.47 11.82 11.81
CA PHE A 374 -3.45 10.76 11.78
C PHE A 374 -2.03 11.29 12.01
N ASN A 375 -1.67 12.42 11.38
CA ASN A 375 -0.38 13.11 11.55
C ASN A 375 -0.51 14.44 12.31
N GLY A 376 -1.63 14.68 12.98
CA GLY A 376 -1.87 15.92 13.74
C GLY A 376 -2.18 17.17 12.89
N SER A 377 -2.40 17.01 11.58
CA SER A 377 -2.72 18.13 10.67
C SER A 377 -4.18 18.58 10.71
N ASP A 378 -5.09 17.66 11.03
CA ASP A 378 -6.53 17.94 11.05
C ASP A 378 -6.87 18.83 12.26
N THR A 379 -7.94 19.62 12.13
CA THR A 379 -8.40 20.58 13.15
C THR A 379 -9.80 20.27 13.66
N PRO A 380 -10.03 19.10 14.29
CA PRO A 380 -11.36 18.68 14.72
C PRO A 380 -11.89 19.45 15.94
N LEU A 381 -11.00 20.15 16.67
CA LEU A 381 -11.30 20.80 17.94
C LEU A 381 -10.86 22.27 17.91
N THR A 382 -11.74 23.19 18.31
CA THR A 382 -11.35 24.61 18.45
C THR A 382 -10.62 24.87 19.76
N LEU A 383 -9.86 25.96 19.85
CA LEU A 383 -9.21 26.38 21.09
C LEU A 383 -10.22 26.58 22.24
N GLU A 384 -11.39 27.14 21.95
CA GLU A 384 -12.44 27.34 22.96
C GLU A 384 -13.00 26.03 23.50
N GLN A 385 -13.27 25.07 22.60
CA GLN A 385 -13.71 23.73 23.01
C GLN A 385 -12.64 23.01 23.84
N PHE A 386 -11.36 23.14 23.45
CA PHE A 386 -10.25 22.58 24.21
C PHE A 386 -10.17 23.17 25.62
N LYS A 387 -10.26 24.51 25.75
CA LYS A 387 -10.30 25.18 27.06
C LYS A 387 -11.50 24.72 27.90
N GLN A 388 -12.67 24.55 27.29
CA GLN A 388 -13.85 24.06 28.01
C GLN A 388 -13.64 22.64 28.56
N LEU A 389 -12.97 21.75 27.82
CA LEU A 389 -12.64 20.42 28.31
C LEU A 389 -11.71 20.44 29.52
N VAL A 390 -10.74 21.38 29.54
CA VAL A 390 -9.86 21.59 30.69
C VAL A 390 -10.65 22.15 31.87
N ALA A 391 -11.50 23.16 31.64
CA ALA A 391 -12.34 23.77 32.67
C ALA A 391 -13.36 22.80 33.28
N ASP A 392 -13.93 21.90 32.47
CA ASP A 392 -14.84 20.83 32.91
C ASP A 392 -14.11 19.72 33.69
N GLY A 393 -12.78 19.76 33.81
CA GLY A 393 -11.99 18.69 34.42
C GLY A 393 -11.92 17.40 33.59
N LYS A 394 -12.34 17.43 32.32
CA LYS A 394 -12.34 16.26 31.42
C LYS A 394 -10.96 15.95 30.85
N LEU A 395 -10.06 16.92 30.86
CA LEU A 395 -8.69 16.81 30.36
C LEU A 395 -7.72 17.56 31.29
N LYS A 396 -6.72 16.86 31.83
CA LYS A 396 -5.74 17.44 32.77
C LYS A 396 -4.33 17.51 32.22
N TYR A 397 -3.97 16.63 31.28
CA TYR A 397 -2.60 16.49 30.80
C TYR A 397 -2.52 16.59 29.28
N TYR A 398 -1.42 17.16 28.79
CA TYR A 398 -1.03 17.11 27.38
C TYR A 398 0.42 16.64 27.28
N ALA A 399 0.69 15.67 26.41
CA ALA A 399 2.00 15.14 26.14
C ALA A 399 2.47 15.60 24.76
N ALA A 400 3.50 16.45 24.74
CA ALA A 400 4.17 16.88 23.51
C ALA A 400 5.33 15.93 23.20
N SER A 401 5.37 15.38 21.99
CA SER A 401 6.47 14.53 21.55
C SER A 401 7.81 15.30 21.53
N SER A 402 8.82 14.77 22.21
CA SER A 402 10.19 15.31 22.25
C SER A 402 10.85 15.30 20.87
N HIS A 403 10.38 14.42 19.99
CA HIS A 403 10.96 14.22 18.66
C HIS A 403 10.43 15.21 17.62
N GLY A 404 9.56 16.15 17.97
CA GLY A 404 9.21 17.27 17.07
C GLY A 404 8.67 16.82 15.71
N HIS A 405 7.64 15.97 15.69
CA HIS A 405 6.95 15.56 14.46
C HIS A 405 5.51 16.07 14.39
N GLY A 406 5.03 16.75 15.43
CA GLY A 406 3.76 17.47 15.43
C GLY A 406 3.93 18.80 14.70
N GLY A 407 3.15 18.99 13.63
CA GLY A 407 2.96 20.20 12.82
C GLY A 407 3.94 21.34 13.06
N GLY A 408 4.75 21.65 12.04
CA GLY A 408 5.55 22.88 12.03
C GLY A 408 4.72 24.12 12.43
N PRO A 409 5.32 25.29 12.66
CA PRO A 409 4.69 26.45 13.30
C PRO A 409 3.31 26.91 12.77
N ASN A 410 2.92 26.44 11.57
CA ASN A 410 1.64 26.68 10.89
C ASN A 410 0.76 25.42 10.72
N GLY A 411 0.96 24.37 11.52
CA GLY A 411 0.14 23.15 11.54
C GLY A 411 -1.25 23.40 12.12
N GLY A 412 -2.23 22.58 11.75
CA GLY A 412 -3.66 22.83 11.99
C GLY A 412 -4.06 23.23 13.42
N ASN A 413 -3.40 22.68 14.45
CA ASN A 413 -3.72 22.98 15.85
C ASN A 413 -2.71 23.90 16.55
N SER A 414 -1.99 24.73 15.80
CA SER A 414 -0.97 25.63 16.35
C SER A 414 -1.48 26.52 17.48
N GLU A 415 -2.74 26.96 17.44
CA GLU A 415 -3.38 27.75 18.51
C GLU A 415 -3.48 27.00 19.84
N ILE A 416 -3.91 25.73 19.81
CA ILE A 416 -4.02 24.87 21.00
C ILE A 416 -2.63 24.61 21.58
N THR A 417 -1.68 24.19 20.74
CA THR A 417 -0.31 23.91 21.17
C THR A 417 0.38 25.15 21.74
N ASN A 418 0.18 26.32 21.13
CA ASN A 418 0.72 27.59 21.64
C ASN A 418 0.08 27.99 22.98
N TRP A 419 -1.23 27.80 23.13
CA TRP A 419 -1.90 28.04 24.41
C TRP A 419 -1.39 27.11 25.51
N ILE A 420 -1.19 25.82 25.22
CA ILE A 420 -0.64 24.85 26.18
C ILE A 420 0.77 25.24 26.60
N LYS A 421 1.66 25.57 25.66
CA LYS A 421 3.04 25.98 25.97
C LYS A 421 3.10 27.25 26.83
N LYS A 422 2.13 28.14 26.68
CA LYS A 422 2.05 29.40 27.44
C LYS A 422 1.46 29.23 28.85
N ASN A 423 0.48 28.35 29.02
CA ASN A 423 -0.30 28.27 30.27
C ASN A 423 -0.10 26.97 31.06
N GLY A 424 0.36 25.91 30.39
CA GLY A 424 0.60 24.61 31.00
C GLY A 424 1.88 24.58 31.84
N LYS A 425 1.83 23.85 32.95
CA LYS A 425 2.99 23.62 33.82
C LYS A 425 3.69 22.34 33.41
N VAL A 426 5.00 22.40 33.14
CA VAL A 426 5.79 21.20 32.84
C VAL A 426 5.89 20.32 34.10
N VAL A 427 5.61 19.04 33.93
CA VAL A 427 5.63 18.03 34.98
C VAL A 427 6.77 17.06 34.73
N ASN A 428 7.55 16.77 35.77
CA ASN A 428 8.48 15.65 35.75
C ASN A 428 7.77 14.37 36.19
N TYR A 429 7.53 13.46 35.24
CA TYR A 429 6.91 12.16 35.48
C TYR A 429 7.95 11.03 35.64
N GLY A 430 9.25 11.34 35.60
CA GLY A 430 10.33 10.36 35.73
C GLY A 430 10.85 9.75 34.42
N GLY A 431 10.25 10.09 33.28
CA GLY A 431 10.71 9.70 31.93
C GLY A 431 11.08 10.89 31.04
N SER A 432 11.48 10.62 29.79
CA SER A 432 12.00 11.62 28.84
C SER A 432 11.40 11.54 27.43
N ASP A 433 10.50 10.60 27.16
CA ASP A 433 9.99 10.35 25.80
C ASP A 433 9.09 11.49 25.29
N VAL A 434 8.39 12.16 26.20
CA VAL A 434 7.53 13.33 25.95
C VAL A 434 7.82 14.44 26.96
N THR A 435 7.49 15.68 26.57
CA THR A 435 7.31 16.79 27.52
C THR A 435 5.85 16.80 27.99
N LEU A 436 5.63 16.53 29.27
CA LEU A 436 4.29 16.47 29.86
C LEU A 436 3.89 17.83 30.46
N TYR A 437 2.75 18.35 30.04
CA TYR A 437 2.15 19.57 30.56
C TYR A 437 0.91 19.24 31.40
N GLU A 438 0.84 19.77 32.61
CA GLU A 438 -0.39 19.84 33.41
C GLU A 438 -1.16 21.10 33.03
N LEU A 439 -2.44 20.92 32.73
CA LEU A 439 -3.35 21.95 32.29
C LEU A 439 -4.22 22.40 33.45
N SER A 440 -4.36 23.71 33.60
CA SER A 440 -5.31 24.35 34.52
C SER A 440 -6.12 25.38 33.75
N ALA A 441 -7.39 25.52 34.13
CA ALA A 441 -8.33 26.48 33.54
C ALA A 441 -7.87 27.94 33.71
#